data_AF-A0AAE3LXL2-F1
#
_entry.id   AF-A0AAE3LXL2-F1
#
_cell.length_a   1.000
_cell.length_b   1.000
_cell.length_c   1.000
_cell.angle_alpha   90.00
_cell.angle_beta   90.00
_cell.angle_gamma   90.00
#
_symmetry.space_group_name_H-M   'P 1'
#
loop_
_entity.id
_entity.type
_entity.pdbx_description
1 polymer ?
#
loop_
_entity_poly.entity_id
_entity_poly.type
_entity_poly.pdbx_seq_one_letter_code
_entity_poly.pdbx_strand_id
1 'polypeptide(L)'
;MKFAGFLTGAGVAAIAVWGFNSWRDISDMDRVTAIIGDHCLPYVQFGTAPFQDMGRPVGVYDEANLSDSVTGGGNAIIYDNRFVAQWGESTDVNSAVRVCSVADSYVMANSVGFVVDTPAIADWIEGTVLAEIDLVATSTALGSVPSLLIWEPPAQAERFSGLRIILNATENSVSSVLILDDLPD
;
A
#
# COMPACT_ATOMS: atom_id res chain seq x y z
N MET A 1 12.97 -49.63 -17.56
CA MET A 1 13.91 -48.48 -17.56
C MET A 1 13.33 -47.20 -18.14
N LYS A 2 12.52 -47.21 -19.22
CA LYS A 2 11.91 -45.99 -19.79
C LYS A 2 10.87 -45.28 -18.88
N PHE A 3 10.13 -46.02 -18.08
CA PHE A 3 9.15 -45.45 -17.13
C PHE A 3 9.77 -44.68 -15.97
N ALA A 4 10.95 -45.10 -15.50
CA ALA A 4 11.64 -44.44 -14.40
C ALA A 4 12.16 -43.05 -14.81
N GLY A 5 12.70 -42.92 -16.03
CA GLY A 5 13.12 -41.63 -16.59
C GLY A 5 11.97 -40.68 -16.91
N PHE A 6 10.79 -41.21 -17.24
CA PHE A 6 9.58 -40.39 -17.45
C PHE A 6 9.02 -39.87 -16.12
N LEU A 7 9.00 -40.70 -15.07
CA LEU A 7 8.54 -40.30 -13.73
C LEU A 7 9.47 -39.28 -13.06
N THR A 8 10.78 -39.41 -13.22
CA THR A 8 11.73 -38.41 -12.70
C THR A 8 11.67 -37.09 -13.49
N GLY A 9 11.55 -37.15 -14.82
CA GLY A 9 11.38 -35.96 -15.65
C GLY A 9 10.08 -35.20 -15.36
N ALA A 10 8.97 -35.92 -15.21
CA ALA A 10 7.68 -35.34 -14.84
C ALA A 10 7.68 -34.76 -13.41
N GLY A 11 8.33 -35.43 -12.46
CA GLY A 11 8.47 -34.95 -11.09
C GLY A 11 9.27 -33.64 -10.99
N VAL A 12 10.40 -33.55 -11.69
CA VAL A 12 11.22 -32.32 -11.73
C VAL A 12 10.47 -31.18 -12.43
N ALA A 13 9.78 -31.47 -13.53
CA ALA A 13 8.95 -30.47 -14.21
C ALA A 13 7.79 -29.97 -13.33
N ALA A 14 7.13 -30.87 -12.58
CA ALA A 14 6.05 -30.49 -11.67
C ALA A 14 6.54 -29.60 -10.52
N ILE A 15 7.72 -29.88 -9.96
CA ILE A 15 8.33 -29.04 -8.91
C ILE A 15 8.75 -27.68 -9.47
N ALA A 16 9.32 -27.65 -10.68
CA ALA A 16 9.71 -26.40 -11.33
C ALA A 16 8.49 -25.53 -11.69
N VAL A 17 7.40 -26.14 -12.18
CA VAL A 17 6.14 -25.44 -12.44
C VAL A 17 5.50 -24.97 -11.15
N TRP A 18 5.51 -25.79 -10.08
CA TRP A 18 4.99 -25.38 -8.78
C TRP A 18 5.78 -24.23 -8.18
N GLY A 19 7.12 -24.30 -8.18
CA GLY A 19 7.99 -23.22 -7.72
C GLY A 19 7.81 -21.94 -8.55
N PHE A 20 7.70 -22.06 -9.88
CA PHE A 20 7.45 -20.92 -10.76
C PHE A 20 6.05 -20.34 -10.56
N ASN A 21 5.04 -21.17 -10.30
CA ASN A 21 3.67 -20.71 -10.05
C ASN A 21 3.56 -20.01 -8.69
N SER A 22 4.16 -20.59 -7.64
CA SER A 22 4.26 -19.95 -6.33
C SER A 22 5.10 -18.66 -6.36
N TRP A 23 6.05 -18.53 -7.29
CA TRP A 23 6.81 -17.30 -7.48
C TRP A 23 6.03 -16.22 -8.27
N ARG A 24 4.98 -16.62 -9.01
CA ARG A 24 4.12 -15.68 -9.76
C ARG A 24 2.92 -15.18 -8.96
N ASP A 25 2.51 -15.90 -7.92
CA ASP A 25 1.44 -15.47 -7.01
C ASP A 25 2.01 -14.45 -6.01
N ILE A 26 2.02 -13.18 -6.41
CA ILE A 26 2.29 -12.07 -5.48
C ILE A 26 1.09 -11.98 -4.53
N SER A 27 1.33 -12.22 -3.24
CA SER A 27 0.28 -12.21 -2.22
C SER A 27 -0.22 -10.78 -1.98
N ASP A 28 -1.43 -10.62 -1.45
CA ASP A 28 -1.92 -9.29 -1.06
C ASP A 28 -1.08 -8.66 0.07
N MET A 29 -0.38 -9.49 0.86
CA MET A 29 0.61 -9.04 1.84
C MET A 29 1.83 -8.41 1.15
N ASP A 30 2.37 -9.04 0.10
CA ASP A 30 3.48 -8.48 -0.66
C ASP A 30 3.07 -7.17 -1.37
N ARG A 31 1.82 -7.10 -1.86
CA ARG A 31 1.30 -5.91 -2.54
C ARG A 31 1.16 -4.72 -1.61
N VAL A 32 0.60 -4.92 -0.41
CA VAL A 32 0.40 -3.83 0.55
C VAL A 32 1.71 -3.37 1.17
N THR A 33 2.63 -4.28 1.46
CA THR A 33 3.97 -3.93 1.95
C THR A 33 4.78 -3.19 0.87
N ALA A 34 4.71 -3.58 -0.40
CA ALA A 34 5.32 -2.85 -1.51
C ALA A 34 4.70 -1.44 -1.71
N ILE A 35 3.38 -1.29 -1.55
CA ILE A 35 2.74 0.04 -1.57
C ILE A 35 3.35 0.94 -0.50
N ILE A 36 3.46 0.43 0.73
CA ILE A 36 3.94 1.23 1.86
C ILE A 36 5.44 1.52 1.70
N GLY A 37 6.25 0.48 1.56
CA GLY A 37 7.71 0.54 1.58
C GLY A 37 8.37 1.07 0.30
N ASP A 38 7.93 0.62 -0.86
CA ASP A 38 8.64 0.88 -2.12
C ASP A 38 8.07 2.09 -2.88
N HIS A 39 6.83 2.48 -2.58
CA HIS A 39 6.14 3.54 -3.34
C HIS A 39 5.78 4.74 -2.46
N CYS A 40 4.92 4.56 -1.45
CA CYS A 40 4.38 5.69 -0.71
C CYS A 40 5.40 6.33 0.23
N LEU A 41 6.17 5.56 1.02
CA LEU A 41 7.18 6.11 1.93
C LEU A 41 8.27 6.91 1.19
N PRO A 42 8.91 6.37 0.13
CA PRO A 42 9.94 7.11 -0.61
C PRO A 42 9.38 8.37 -1.29
N TYR A 43 8.12 8.33 -1.72
CA TYR A 43 7.46 9.50 -2.25
C TYR A 43 7.27 10.57 -1.18
N VAL A 44 6.60 10.26 -0.06
CA VAL A 44 6.30 11.29 0.94
C VAL A 44 7.58 11.91 1.52
N GLN A 45 8.59 11.09 1.80
CA GLN A 45 9.85 11.55 2.42
C GLN A 45 10.79 12.26 1.44
N PHE A 46 10.93 11.75 0.21
CA PHE A 46 11.99 12.21 -0.71
C PHE A 46 11.48 12.74 -2.05
N GLY A 47 10.17 12.69 -2.31
CA GLY A 47 9.57 13.14 -3.56
C GLY A 47 9.83 12.19 -4.74
N THR A 48 10.26 10.95 -4.48
CA THR A 48 10.47 9.95 -5.53
C THR A 48 9.13 9.59 -6.15
N ALA A 49 8.96 9.79 -7.46
CA ALA A 49 7.69 9.58 -8.13
C ALA A 49 7.19 8.12 -7.93
N PRO A 50 6.02 7.90 -7.32
CA PRO A 50 5.55 6.58 -6.97
C PRO A 50 4.89 5.92 -8.18
N PHE A 51 4.76 4.59 -8.15
CA PHE A 51 4.02 3.80 -9.13
C PHE A 51 4.44 3.97 -10.60
N GLN A 52 5.65 4.48 -10.89
CA GLN A 52 6.14 4.77 -12.26
C GLN A 52 6.12 3.54 -13.17
N ASP A 53 6.41 2.37 -12.62
CA ASP A 53 6.55 1.11 -13.37
C ASP A 53 5.34 0.19 -13.25
N MET A 54 4.20 0.70 -12.75
CA MET A 54 3.04 -0.15 -12.50
C MET A 54 1.70 0.51 -12.78
N GLY A 55 0.73 -0.35 -13.11
CA GLY A 55 -0.64 0.08 -13.35
C GLY A 55 -0.84 0.77 -14.69
N ARG A 56 -1.97 1.47 -14.80
CA ARG A 56 -2.34 2.29 -15.96
C ARG A 56 -2.81 3.67 -15.50
N PRO A 57 -2.73 4.70 -16.36
CA PRO A 57 -3.32 5.99 -16.07
C PRO A 57 -4.84 5.88 -15.92
N VAL A 58 -5.39 6.79 -15.11
CA VAL A 58 -6.84 6.97 -14.91
C VAL A 58 -7.44 7.52 -16.21
N GLY A 59 -8.46 6.83 -16.74
CA GLY A 59 -9.24 7.25 -17.89
C GLY A 59 -10.44 8.12 -17.49
N VAL A 60 -11.11 8.70 -18.49
CA VAL A 60 -12.24 9.63 -18.28
C VAL A 60 -13.43 9.00 -17.55
N TYR A 61 -13.57 7.67 -17.61
CA TYR A 61 -14.66 6.92 -16.97
C TYR A 61 -14.26 6.25 -15.66
N ASP A 62 -13.01 6.41 -15.23
CA ASP A 62 -12.56 5.92 -13.94
C ASP A 62 -12.87 6.99 -12.88
N GLU A 63 -13.57 6.63 -11.80
CA GLU A 63 -13.98 7.55 -10.72
C GLU A 63 -12.82 7.89 -9.76
N ALA A 64 -11.67 8.27 -10.31
CA ALA A 64 -10.43 8.49 -9.58
C ALA A 64 -9.88 9.91 -9.83
N ASN A 65 -10.68 10.92 -9.53
CA ASN A 65 -10.24 12.31 -9.67
C ASN A 65 -9.39 12.74 -8.47
N LEU A 66 -8.27 13.41 -8.74
CA LEU A 66 -7.54 14.16 -7.73
C LEU A 66 -8.35 15.41 -7.36
N SER A 67 -8.34 15.77 -6.08
CA SER A 67 -8.90 17.05 -5.62
C SER A 67 -8.13 18.21 -6.28
N ASP A 68 -8.83 19.27 -6.67
CA ASP A 68 -8.22 20.50 -7.22
C ASP A 68 -7.22 21.16 -6.24
N SER A 69 -7.29 20.82 -4.95
CA SER A 69 -6.37 21.27 -3.91
C SER A 69 -5.01 20.55 -3.94
N VAL A 70 -4.87 19.50 -4.75
CA VAL A 70 -3.64 18.70 -4.87
C VAL A 70 -2.87 19.13 -6.12
N THR A 71 -1.62 19.54 -5.93
CA THR A 71 -0.70 19.95 -6.99
C THR A 71 0.46 18.97 -7.12
N GLY A 72 1.19 19.01 -8.25
CA GLY A 72 2.38 18.17 -8.47
C GLY A 72 2.10 16.65 -8.43
N GLY A 73 0.83 16.26 -8.45
CA GLY A 73 0.37 14.91 -8.18
C GLY A 73 0.03 14.10 -9.42
N GLY A 74 -0.38 12.86 -9.18
CA GLY A 74 -0.83 11.92 -10.20
C GLY A 74 -1.72 10.84 -9.60
N ASN A 75 -2.28 10.03 -10.48
CA ASN A 75 -3.12 8.91 -10.12
C ASN A 75 -2.82 7.73 -11.05
N ALA A 76 -2.96 6.53 -10.53
CA ALA A 76 -2.76 5.30 -11.27
C ALA A 76 -3.72 4.22 -10.78
N ILE A 77 -4.17 3.37 -11.69
CA ILE A 77 -4.95 2.19 -11.37
C ILE A 77 -4.00 1.00 -11.37
N ILE A 78 -3.83 0.37 -10.21
CA ILE A 78 -2.79 -0.63 -9.95
C ILE A 78 -3.41 -2.01 -9.64
N TYR A 79 -2.57 -3.05 -9.71
CA TYR A 79 -2.90 -4.45 -9.42
C TYR A 79 -4.21 -4.92 -10.10
N ASP A 80 -4.18 -5.04 -11.44
CA ASP A 80 -5.31 -5.55 -12.24
C ASP A 80 -6.62 -4.75 -12.07
N ASN A 81 -6.49 -3.45 -11.83
CA ASN A 81 -7.59 -2.52 -11.57
C ASN A 81 -8.33 -2.68 -10.24
N ARG A 82 -7.71 -3.35 -9.27
CA ARG A 82 -8.28 -3.49 -7.93
C ARG A 82 -8.17 -2.23 -7.10
N PHE A 83 -7.14 -1.41 -7.33
CA PHE A 83 -6.87 -0.24 -6.49
C PHE A 83 -6.60 1.01 -7.32
N VAL A 84 -6.96 2.14 -6.72
CA VAL A 84 -6.62 3.48 -7.19
C VAL A 84 -5.55 4.02 -6.28
N ALA A 85 -4.37 4.29 -6.84
CA ALA A 85 -3.31 5.05 -6.21
C ALA A 85 -3.46 6.53 -6.58
N GLN A 86 -3.33 7.41 -5.60
CA GLN A 86 -3.32 8.85 -5.78
C GLN A 86 -2.16 9.43 -4.99
N TRP A 87 -1.46 10.39 -5.55
CA TRP A 87 -0.40 11.10 -4.86
C TRP A 87 -0.38 12.56 -5.27
N GLY A 88 0.18 13.40 -4.42
CA GLY A 88 0.43 14.80 -4.74
C GLY A 88 0.79 15.61 -3.52
N GLU A 89 0.73 16.91 -3.68
CA GLU A 89 1.10 17.90 -2.66
C GLU A 89 -0.11 18.78 -2.38
N SER A 90 -0.50 18.87 -1.11
CA SER A 90 -1.56 19.74 -0.64
C SER A 90 -0.94 20.92 0.07
N THR A 91 -1.06 22.11 -0.52
CA THR A 91 -0.62 23.37 0.08
C THR A 91 -1.83 24.06 0.69
N ASP A 92 -2.19 23.69 1.92
CA ASP A 92 -3.12 24.50 2.71
C ASP A 92 -2.32 25.56 3.49
N VAL A 93 -2.95 26.68 3.82
CA VAL A 93 -2.34 27.86 4.45
C VAL A 93 -1.69 27.53 5.82
N ASN A 94 -2.03 26.37 6.41
CA ASN A 94 -1.60 25.94 7.73
C ASN A 94 -0.62 24.75 7.73
N SER A 95 -0.47 24.03 6.61
CA SER A 95 0.45 22.88 6.51
C SER A 95 0.59 22.49 5.04
N ALA A 96 1.85 22.41 4.58
CA ALA A 96 2.20 21.92 3.26
C ALA A 96 2.58 20.44 3.40
N VAL A 97 1.80 19.55 2.82
CA VAL A 97 2.00 18.10 2.97
C VAL A 97 2.11 17.40 1.63
N ARG A 98 2.94 16.34 1.61
CA ARG A 98 2.97 15.37 0.52
C ARG A 98 2.15 14.15 0.93
N VAL A 99 1.26 13.71 0.04
CA VAL A 99 0.29 12.65 0.33
C VAL A 99 0.40 11.54 -0.72
N CYS A 100 0.42 10.29 -0.26
CA CYS A 100 0.24 9.08 -1.07
C CYS A 100 -0.90 8.26 -0.49
N SER A 101 -1.92 7.98 -1.28
CA SER A 101 -3.04 7.13 -0.88
C SER A 101 -3.28 6.02 -1.89
N VAL A 102 -3.70 4.87 -1.39
CA VAL A 102 -4.18 3.75 -2.19
C VAL A 102 -5.47 3.25 -1.58
N ALA A 103 -6.54 3.19 -2.38
CA ALA A 103 -7.84 2.70 -1.96
C ALA A 103 -8.40 1.72 -2.98
N ASP A 104 -9.38 0.91 -2.59
CA ASP A 104 -10.08 0.00 -3.48
C ASP A 104 -10.85 0.74 -4.59
N SER A 105 -10.86 0.16 -5.79
CA SER A 105 -11.56 0.73 -6.96
C SER A 105 -13.04 0.34 -6.97
N TYR A 106 -13.93 1.29 -6.73
CA TYR A 106 -15.39 1.05 -6.75
C TYR A 106 -15.95 0.68 -8.13
N VAL A 107 -15.22 0.97 -9.21
CA VAL A 107 -15.72 0.82 -10.59
C VAL A 107 -15.52 -0.60 -11.13
N MET A 108 -14.47 -1.30 -10.70
CA MET A 108 -14.09 -2.61 -11.29
C MET A 108 -13.72 -3.70 -10.28
N ALA A 109 -13.69 -3.42 -8.97
CA ALA A 109 -13.23 -4.40 -8.01
C ALA A 109 -14.30 -5.48 -7.72
N ASN A 110 -13.93 -6.72 -8.03
CA ASN A 110 -14.52 -7.95 -7.53
C ASN A 110 -14.02 -8.33 -6.12
N SER A 111 -13.15 -7.52 -5.51
CA SER A 111 -12.61 -7.68 -4.15
C SER A 111 -12.62 -6.37 -3.38
N VAL A 112 -13.02 -6.38 -2.11
CA VAL A 112 -12.96 -5.21 -1.21
C VAL A 112 -11.64 -5.26 -0.45
N GLY A 113 -10.63 -4.50 -0.90
CA GLY A 113 -9.33 -4.39 -0.23
C GLY A 113 -8.32 -5.52 -0.49
N PHE A 114 -7.19 -5.43 0.22
CA PHE A 114 -6.18 -6.48 0.36
C PHE A 114 -6.69 -7.53 1.36
N VAL A 115 -6.58 -8.82 1.04
CA VAL A 115 -6.92 -9.91 1.97
C VAL A 115 -5.66 -10.36 2.69
N VAL A 116 -5.51 -9.94 3.94
CA VAL A 116 -4.23 -9.97 4.68
C VAL A 116 -4.49 -10.11 6.19
N ASP A 117 -3.56 -10.74 6.90
CA ASP A 117 -3.55 -10.70 8.37
C ASP A 117 -3.09 -9.30 8.81
N THR A 118 -4.03 -8.44 9.21
CA THR A 118 -3.74 -7.03 9.53
C THR A 118 -2.78 -6.90 10.73
N PRO A 119 -2.91 -7.68 11.83
CA PRO A 119 -1.87 -7.77 12.85
C PRO A 119 -0.46 -7.99 12.29
N ALA A 120 -0.29 -8.88 11.31
CA ALA A 120 1.02 -9.11 10.70
C ALA A 120 1.55 -7.90 9.90
N ILE A 121 0.66 -7.08 9.32
CA ILE A 121 1.05 -5.81 8.69
C ILE A 121 1.48 -4.80 9.74
N ALA A 122 0.73 -4.69 10.85
CA ALA A 122 1.09 -3.80 11.94
C ALA A 122 2.48 -4.16 12.51
N ASP A 123 2.72 -5.44 12.77
CA ASP A 123 4.02 -5.95 13.20
C ASP A 123 5.13 -5.64 12.18
N TRP A 124 4.83 -5.76 10.88
CA TRP A 124 5.79 -5.42 9.82
C TRP A 124 6.10 -3.92 9.77
N ILE A 125 5.10 -3.03 9.90
CA ILE A 125 5.29 -1.59 9.97
C ILE A 125 6.16 -1.25 11.18
N GLU A 126 5.83 -1.76 12.35
CA GLU A 126 6.57 -1.49 13.59
C GLU A 126 7.99 -2.04 13.55
N GLY A 127 8.20 -3.23 13.00
CA GLY A 127 9.50 -3.88 12.93
C GLY A 127 10.40 -3.39 11.80
N THR A 128 9.83 -2.87 10.70
CA THR A 128 10.58 -2.55 9.48
C THR A 128 10.57 -1.06 9.16
N VAL A 129 9.39 -0.44 9.18
CA VAL A 129 9.22 0.98 8.82
C VAL A 129 9.62 1.89 9.99
N LEU A 130 9.17 1.55 11.20
CA LEU A 130 9.42 2.37 12.40
C LEU A 130 10.77 2.13 13.05
N ALA A 131 11.54 1.14 12.59
CA ALA A 131 12.89 0.91 13.10
C ALA A 131 13.80 2.15 12.97
N GLU A 132 13.52 3.02 12.01
CA GLU A 132 14.26 4.24 11.71
C GLU A 132 13.44 5.52 11.97
N ILE A 133 12.18 5.40 12.41
CA ILE A 133 11.22 6.51 12.50
C ILE A 133 10.43 6.43 13.82
N ASP A 134 10.47 7.50 14.61
CA ASP A 134 9.78 7.58 15.90
C ASP A 134 8.28 7.92 15.72
N LEU A 135 7.49 6.92 15.34
CA LEU A 135 6.02 6.99 15.32
C LEU A 135 5.41 6.10 16.42
N VAL A 136 4.29 6.56 16.96
CA VAL A 136 3.50 5.83 17.96
C VAL A 136 2.22 5.32 17.32
N ALA A 137 1.92 4.04 17.54
CA ALA A 137 0.67 3.44 17.11
C ALA A 137 -0.50 3.90 17.99
N THR A 138 -1.48 4.54 17.37
CA THR A 138 -2.82 4.76 17.90
C THR A 138 -3.73 3.68 17.32
N SER A 139 -3.86 2.55 18.03
CA SER A 139 -4.70 1.43 17.59
C SER A 139 -6.07 1.44 18.29
N THR A 140 -7.13 1.25 17.50
CA THR A 140 -8.40 0.71 18.01
C THR A 140 -8.35 -0.81 17.90
N ALA A 141 -8.99 -1.55 18.82
CA ALA A 141 -9.05 -3.01 18.73
C ALA A 141 -9.64 -3.43 17.37
N LEU A 142 -8.87 -4.20 16.60
CA LEU A 142 -9.34 -4.74 15.33
C LEU A 142 -10.45 -5.76 15.56
N GLY A 143 -11.41 -5.77 14.64
CA GLY A 143 -12.52 -6.71 14.65
C GLY A 143 -13.10 -6.86 13.26
N SER A 144 -14.37 -7.27 13.20
CA SER A 144 -15.10 -7.46 11.95
C SER A 144 -15.53 -6.15 11.26
N VAL A 145 -15.42 -5.01 11.94
CA VAL A 145 -15.78 -3.69 11.43
C VAL A 145 -14.51 -2.92 11.07
N PRO A 146 -14.46 -2.24 9.90
CA PRO A 146 -13.32 -1.42 9.51
C PRO A 146 -13.02 -0.35 10.57
N SER A 147 -11.76 -0.29 10.97
CA SER A 147 -11.20 0.65 11.95
C SER A 147 -9.95 1.30 11.37
N LEU A 148 -9.65 2.50 11.87
CA LEU A 148 -8.41 3.18 11.50
C LEU A 148 -7.27 2.71 12.41
N LEU A 149 -6.18 2.27 11.80
CA LEU A 149 -4.89 2.12 12.45
C LEU A 149 -4.04 3.31 12.03
N ILE A 150 -3.50 4.02 13.01
CA ILE A 150 -2.76 5.26 12.77
C ILE A 150 -1.40 5.13 13.46
N TRP A 151 -0.33 5.37 12.72
CA TRP A 151 0.99 5.65 13.27
C TRP A 151 1.27 7.12 13.02
N GLU A 152 1.54 7.85 14.10
CA GLU A 152 1.74 9.30 14.08
C GLU A 152 2.86 9.71 15.03
N PRO A 153 3.44 10.92 14.88
CA PRO A 153 4.47 11.39 15.78
C PRO A 153 3.96 11.45 17.23
N PRO A 154 4.83 11.25 18.24
CA PRO A 154 4.43 11.28 19.64
C PRO A 154 3.76 12.61 19.99
N ALA A 155 2.83 12.60 20.96
CA ALA A 155 1.90 13.70 21.30
C ALA A 155 2.52 15.08 21.64
N GLN A 156 3.85 15.20 21.66
CA GLN A 156 4.58 16.47 21.80
C GLN A 156 4.94 17.11 20.46
N ALA A 157 4.79 16.40 19.34
CA ALA A 157 4.90 16.93 17.99
C ALA A 157 3.70 17.83 17.66
N GLU A 158 3.88 18.79 16.75
CA GLU A 158 2.77 19.65 16.36
C GLU A 158 1.65 18.80 15.74
N ARG A 159 0.40 19.08 16.11
CA ARG A 159 -0.78 18.27 15.79
C ARG A 159 -0.93 17.94 14.29
N PHE A 160 -0.35 18.77 13.42
CA PHE A 160 -0.42 18.63 11.96
C PHE A 160 0.93 18.38 11.30
N SER A 161 2.03 18.25 12.05
CA SER A 161 3.37 17.99 11.50
C SER A 161 3.74 16.51 11.52
N GLY A 162 4.60 16.10 10.59
CA GLY A 162 5.35 14.85 10.55
C GLY A 162 4.66 13.69 9.83
N LEU A 163 5.45 12.65 9.57
CA LEU A 163 5.03 11.44 8.89
C LEU A 163 3.87 10.76 9.62
N ARG A 164 2.84 10.40 8.87
CA ARG A 164 1.72 9.59 9.35
C ARG A 164 1.46 8.45 8.40
N ILE A 165 1.18 7.27 8.96
CA ILE A 165 0.74 6.10 8.23
C ILE A 165 -0.65 5.75 8.76
N ILE A 166 -1.64 5.69 7.87
CA ILE A 166 -3.03 5.46 8.21
C ILE A 166 -3.53 4.29 7.37
N LEU A 167 -4.05 3.26 8.03
CA LEU A 167 -4.70 2.12 7.37
C LEU A 167 -6.17 2.10 7.76
N ASN A 168 -7.05 1.91 6.77
CA ASN A 168 -8.42 1.49 7.03
C ASN A 168 -8.49 -0.03 6.93
N ALA A 169 -8.74 -0.71 8.05
CA ALA A 169 -8.55 -2.14 8.14
C ALA A 169 -9.56 -2.84 9.05
N THR A 170 -9.82 -4.11 8.74
CA THR A 170 -10.41 -5.10 9.65
C THR A 170 -9.31 -6.04 10.15
N GLU A 171 -9.64 -7.04 10.95
CA GLU A 171 -8.67 -8.07 11.37
C GLU A 171 -8.01 -8.79 10.17
N ASN A 172 -8.74 -8.99 9.06
CA ASN A 172 -8.30 -9.83 7.94
C ASN A 172 -8.26 -9.10 6.58
N SER A 173 -8.28 -7.77 6.59
CA SER A 173 -8.24 -6.99 5.35
C SER A 173 -7.83 -5.54 5.58
N VAL A 174 -7.12 -4.97 4.61
CA VAL A 174 -6.83 -3.53 4.50
C VAL A 174 -7.55 -2.98 3.26
N SER A 175 -8.47 -2.04 3.44
CA SER A 175 -9.22 -1.42 2.33
C SER A 175 -8.51 -0.20 1.76
N SER A 176 -7.81 0.56 2.59
CA SER A 176 -7.02 1.70 2.12
C SER A 176 -5.76 1.94 2.95
N VAL A 177 -4.77 2.51 2.28
CA VAL A 177 -3.50 2.99 2.82
C VAL A 177 -3.43 4.49 2.54
N LEU A 178 -3.07 5.28 3.54
CA LEU A 178 -2.80 6.70 3.41
C LEU A 178 -1.51 7.01 4.16
N ILE A 179 -0.53 7.54 3.45
CA ILE A 179 0.73 8.02 4.01
C ILE A 179 0.87 9.49 3.67
N LEU A 180 1.26 10.29 4.64
CA LEU A 180 1.52 11.71 4.44
C LEU A 180 2.70 12.16 5.28
N ASP A 181 3.45 13.12 4.77
CA ASP A 181 4.56 13.77 5.47
C ASP A 181 4.59 15.25 5.13
N ASP A 182 5.27 16.04 5.96
CA ASP A 182 5.45 17.47 5.71
C ASP A 182 6.33 17.67 4.48
N LEU A 183 6.04 18.72 3.71
CA LEU A 183 6.96 19.16 2.69
C LEU A 183 8.19 19.79 3.35
N PRO A 184 9.41 19.45 2.89
CA PRO A 184 10.61 20.10 3.38
C PRO A 184 10.58 21.59 3.03
N ASP A 185 10.84 22.45 4.03
CA ASP A 185 10.97 23.91 3.90
C ASP A 185 12.05 24.34 2.88
#